data_AF-A0A1L9S8G6-F1
#
_entry.id   AF-A0A1L9S8G6-F1
#
_cell.length_a   1.000
_cell.length_b   1.000
_cell.length_c   1.000
_cell.angle_alpha   90.00
_cell.angle_beta   90.00
_cell.angle_gamma   90.00
#
_symmetry.space_group_name_H-M   'P 1'
#
loop_
_entity.id
_entity.type
_entity.pdbx_description
1 polymer ?
#
loop_
_entity_poly.entity_id
_entity_poly.type
_entity_poly.pdbx_seq_one_letter_code
_entity_poly.pdbx_strand_id
1 'polypeptide(L)'
;MQLPTPNPTIFFISDFVRSTHRTLHQVDASAFAMGDQNARAAVKEVIGRNSFTDILVNDTTGKLALMTGQDPRNPVDFGPDIKRLAKALSS
;
A
#
# COMPACT_ATOMS: atom_id res chain seq x y z
N MET A 1 -24.84 -20.66 -7.01
CA MET A 1 -23.37 -20.49 -6.89
C MET A 1 -23.15 -19.34 -5.93
N GLN A 2 -22.50 -19.57 -4.79
CA GLN A 2 -22.11 -18.48 -3.89
C GLN A 2 -20.90 -17.79 -4.50
N LEU A 3 -20.95 -16.47 -4.67
CA LEU A 3 -19.79 -15.71 -5.14
C LEU A 3 -18.64 -15.94 -4.14
N PRO A 4 -17.41 -16.20 -4.62
CA PRO A 4 -16.27 -16.39 -3.73
C PRO A 4 -16.10 -15.15 -2.86
N THR A 5 -16.00 -15.35 -1.56
CA THR A 5 -15.75 -14.27 -0.60
C THR A 5 -14.41 -13.60 -0.96
N PRO A 6 -14.37 -12.27 -1.15
CA PRO A 6 -13.13 -11.57 -1.46
C PRO A 6 -12.06 -11.85 -0.41
N ASN A 7 -10.82 -12.10 -0.84
CA ASN A 7 -9.72 -12.32 0.10
C ASN A 7 -9.43 -11.01 0.87
N PRO A 8 -9.50 -11.01 2.22
CA PRO A 8 -9.29 -9.81 3.04
C PRO A 8 -7.93 -9.13 2.83
N THR A 9 -6.87 -9.90 2.59
CA THR A 9 -5.52 -9.37 2.34
C THR A 9 -5.47 -8.56 1.05
N ILE A 10 -6.13 -9.05 -0.01
CA ILE A 10 -6.22 -8.33 -1.29
C ILE A 10 -7.01 -7.04 -1.11
N PHE A 11 -8.13 -7.09 -0.38
CA PHE A 11 -8.93 -5.90 -0.11
C PHE A 11 -8.14 -4.85 0.67
N PHE A 12 -7.42 -5.27 1.72
CA PHE A 12 -6.55 -4.40 2.52
C PHE A 12 -5.51 -3.69 1.66
N ILE A 13 -4.75 -4.41 0.82
CA ILE A 13 -3.74 -3.80 -0.04
C ILE A 13 -4.38 -2.84 -1.05
N SER A 14 -5.52 -3.20 -1.64
CA SER A 14 -6.23 -2.33 -2.57
C SER A 14 -6.66 -1.02 -1.92
N ASP A 15 -7.25 -1.08 -0.73
CA ASP A 15 -7.67 0.10 0.04
C ASP A 15 -6.47 0.94 0.52
N PHE A 16 -5.40 0.28 0.96
CA PHE A 16 -4.17 0.95 1.39
C PHE A 16 -3.53 1.77 0.26
N VAL A 17 -3.44 1.21 -0.95
CA VAL A 17 -2.91 1.91 -2.13
C VAL A 17 -3.87 3.04 -2.57
N ARG A 18 -5.18 2.79 -2.59
CA ARG A 18 -6.19 3.82 -2.94
C ARG A 18 -6.17 5.00 -1.99
N SER A 19 -6.07 4.74 -0.68
CA SER A 19 -6.00 5.79 0.33
C SER A 19 -4.68 6.57 0.23
N THR A 20 -3.55 5.91 -0.03
CA THR A 20 -2.27 6.57 -0.31
C THR A 20 -2.36 7.50 -1.51
N HIS A 21 -2.96 7.04 -2.61
CA HIS A 21 -3.20 7.86 -3.80
C HIS A 21 -4.10 9.07 -3.50
N ARG A 22 -5.18 8.88 -2.72
CA ARG A 22 -6.05 9.98 -2.30
C ARG A 22 -5.29 11.03 -1.48
N THR A 23 -4.43 10.61 -0.55
CA THR A 23 -3.60 11.53 0.24
C THR A 23 -2.70 12.37 -0.65
N LEU A 24 -2.05 11.75 -1.66
CA LEU A 24 -1.22 12.47 -2.63
C LEU A 24 -2.01 13.55 -3.38
N HIS A 25 -3.22 13.22 -3.84
CA HIS A 25 -4.08 14.17 -4.56
C HIS A 25 -4.61 15.32 -3.70
N GLN A 26 -4.54 15.20 -2.37
CA GLN A 26 -4.93 16.25 -1.43
C GLN A 26 -3.77 17.20 -1.09
N VAL A 27 -2.54 16.90 -1.52
CA VAL A 27 -1.39 17.78 -1.30
C VAL A 27 -1.51 19.03 -2.18
N ASP A 28 -1.45 20.21 -1.55
CA ASP A 28 -1.30 21.46 -2.27
C ASP A 28 0.13 21.59 -2.81
N ALA A 29 0.27 21.51 -4.13
CA ALA A 29 1.55 21.60 -4.82
C ALA A 29 2.24 22.96 -4.64
N SER A 30 1.48 24.05 -4.53
CA SER A 30 2.02 25.40 -4.34
C SER A 30 2.58 25.56 -2.94
N ALA A 31 1.83 25.08 -1.94
CA ALA A 31 2.29 25.06 -0.54
C ALA A 31 3.54 24.20 -0.39
N PHE A 32 3.58 23.02 -1.02
CA PHE A 32 4.76 22.17 -1.04
C PHE A 32 5.99 22.87 -1.65
N ALA A 33 5.82 23.55 -2.79
CA ALA A 33 6.89 24.30 -3.45
C ALA A 33 7.42 25.46 -2.60
N MET A 34 6.55 26.12 -1.84
CA MET A 34 6.92 27.17 -0.87
C MET A 34 7.52 26.60 0.43
N GLY A 35 7.54 25.28 0.58
CA GLY A 35 8.16 24.60 1.70
C GLY A 35 7.29 24.47 2.94
N ASP A 36 5.97 24.57 2.79
CA ASP A 36 5.02 24.34 3.88
C ASP A 36 5.24 22.97 4.56
N GLN A 37 5.24 22.97 5.89
CA GLN A 37 5.56 21.78 6.68
C GLN A 37 4.50 20.70 6.58
N ASN A 38 3.21 21.08 6.48
CA ASN A 38 2.12 20.12 6.40
C ASN A 38 2.11 19.44 5.03
N ALA A 39 2.30 20.21 3.95
CA ALA A 39 2.44 19.68 2.61
C ALA A 39 3.66 18.74 2.50
N ARG A 40 4.80 19.12 3.09
CA ARG A 40 6.00 18.25 3.14
C ARG A 40 5.77 16.97 3.93
N ALA A 41 5.08 17.05 5.07
CA ALA A 41 4.75 15.88 5.89
C ALA A 41 3.84 14.91 5.14
N ALA A 42 2.81 15.42 4.45
CA ALA A 42 1.91 14.59 3.65
C ALA A 42 2.63 13.88 2.49
N VAL A 43 3.52 14.58 1.77
CA VAL A 43 4.34 13.95 0.73
C VAL A 43 5.28 12.88 1.31
N LYS A 44 5.90 13.17 2.46
CA LYS A 44 6.75 12.18 3.15
C LYS A 44 5.97 10.95 3.57
N GLU A 45 4.73 11.12 4.03
CA GLU A 45 3.83 10.00 4.35
C GLU A 45 3.54 9.16 3.09
N VAL A 46 3.19 9.78 1.97
CA VAL A 46 2.93 9.08 0.70
C VAL A 46 4.15 8.26 0.27
N ILE A 47 5.35 8.84 0.34
CA ILE A 47 6.60 8.13 0.04
C ILE A 47 6.77 6.92 0.96
N GLY A 48 6.59 7.11 2.28
CA GLY A 48 6.69 6.03 3.25
C GLY A 48 5.68 4.90 3.00
N ARG A 49 4.45 5.24 2.61
CA ARG A 49 3.39 4.27 2.28
C ARG A 49 3.69 3.53 0.98
N ASN A 50 4.26 4.19 -0.01
CA ASN A 50 4.72 3.55 -1.24
C ASN A 50 5.84 2.54 -0.95
N SER A 51 6.86 2.91 -0.16
CA SER A 51 7.90 1.98 0.27
C SER A 51 7.34 0.83 1.11
N PHE A 52 6.37 1.11 1.99
CA PHE A 52 5.74 0.08 2.80
C PHE A 52 4.90 -0.90 1.97
N THR A 53 4.32 -0.45 0.86
CA THR A 53 3.59 -1.34 -0.06
C THR A 53 4.51 -2.42 -0.63
N ASP A 54 5.77 -2.10 -0.98
CA ASP A 54 6.77 -3.08 -1.43
C ASP A 54 7.04 -4.14 -0.34
N ILE A 55 7.13 -3.72 0.92
CA ILE A 55 7.30 -4.63 2.06
C ILE A 55 6.09 -5.56 2.22
N LEU A 56 4.88 -5.01 2.13
CA LEU A 56 3.64 -5.76 2.33
C LEU A 56 3.41 -6.83 1.24
N VAL A 57 3.56 -6.47 -0.04
CA VAL A 57 3.32 -7.41 -1.14
C VAL A 57 4.40 -8.49 -1.27
N ASN A 58 5.57 -8.26 -0.64
CA ASN A 58 6.66 -9.22 -0.56
C ASN A 58 6.76 -9.91 0.82
N ASP A 59 5.76 -9.77 1.70
CA ASP A 59 5.79 -10.44 3.00
C ASP A 59 5.79 -11.97 2.85
N THR A 60 6.91 -12.58 3.23
CA THR A 60 7.07 -14.04 3.29
C THR A 60 6.88 -14.60 4.70
N THR A 61 6.68 -13.73 5.70
CA THR A 61 6.58 -14.13 7.11
C THR A 61 5.16 -14.50 7.52
N GLY A 62 4.15 -14.19 6.69
CA GLY A 62 2.74 -14.41 6.99
C GLY A 62 2.12 -13.37 7.92
N LYS A 63 2.87 -12.31 8.29
CA LYS A 63 2.38 -11.23 9.15
C LYS A 63 1.23 -10.46 8.51
N LEU A 64 1.31 -10.17 7.22
CA LEU A 64 0.23 -9.49 6.50
C LEU A 64 -1.05 -10.33 6.50
N ALA A 65 -0.93 -11.64 6.24
CA ALA A 65 -2.04 -12.56 6.33
C ALA A 65 -2.66 -12.55 7.74
N LEU A 66 -1.84 -12.65 8.78
CA LEU A 66 -2.31 -12.57 10.17
C LEU A 66 -3.03 -11.25 10.49
N MET A 67 -2.46 -10.11 10.08
CA MET A 67 -3.05 -8.77 10.31
C MET A 67 -4.40 -8.57 9.61
N THR A 68 -4.64 -9.32 8.53
CA THR A 68 -5.87 -9.24 7.74
C THR A 68 -6.83 -10.41 8.03
N GLY A 69 -6.56 -11.19 9.08
CA GLY A 69 -7.42 -12.29 9.52
C GLY A 69 -7.38 -13.52 8.62
N GLN A 70 -6.25 -13.76 7.95
CA GLN A 70 -5.99 -14.92 7.09
C GLN A 70 -4.99 -15.88 7.75
N ASP A 71 -4.92 -17.11 7.22
CA ASP A 71 -3.94 -18.10 7.67
C ASP A 71 -2.51 -17.66 7.27
N PRO A 72 -1.60 -17.41 8.24
CA PRO A 72 -0.23 -17.02 7.95
C PRO A 72 0.58 -18.08 7.21
N ARG A 73 0.13 -19.34 7.20
CA ARG A 73 0.78 -20.44 6.46
C ARG A 73 0.42 -20.46 4.98
N ASN A 74 -0.61 -19.71 4.58
CA ASN A 74 -1.07 -19.59 3.20
C ASN A 74 -1.27 -18.12 2.81
N PRO A 75 -0.19 -17.31 2.80
CA PRO A 75 -0.28 -15.91 2.43
C PRO A 75 -0.65 -15.74 0.96
N VAL A 76 -1.27 -14.62 0.64
CA VAL A 76 -1.57 -14.25 -0.75
C VAL A 76 -0.28 -14.01 -1.52
N ASP A 77 -0.10 -14.68 -2.66
CA ASP A 77 0.89 -14.29 -3.64
C ASP A 77 0.30 -13.28 -4.63
N PHE A 78 0.81 -12.05 -4.58
CA PHE A 78 0.42 -10.98 -5.48
C PHE A 78 1.00 -11.13 -6.91
N GLY A 79 1.88 -12.11 -7.13
CA GLY A 79 2.47 -12.37 -8.42
C GLY A 79 3.51 -11.32 -8.86
N PRO A 80 4.20 -11.58 -9.99
CA PRO A 80 5.36 -10.80 -10.41
C PRO A 80 5.03 -9.36 -10.83
N ASP A 81 3.86 -9.13 -11.43
CA ASP A 81 3.50 -7.81 -11.95
C ASP A 81 3.22 -6.81 -10.83
N ILE A 82 2.45 -7.20 -9.81
CA ILE A 82 2.17 -6.34 -8.65
C ILE A 82 3.45 -6.07 -7.86
N LYS A 83 4.27 -7.10 -7.65
CA LYS A 83 5.57 -6.96 -6.98
C LYS A 83 6.50 -6.00 -7.73
N ARG A 84 6.56 -6.09 -9.07
CA ARG A 84 7.34 -5.15 -9.90
C ARG A 84 6.85 -3.71 -9.77
N LEU A 85 5.53 -3.50 -9.80
CA LEU A 85 4.95 -2.17 -9.65
C LEU A 85 5.19 -1.58 -8.24
N ALA A 86 5.01 -2.39 -7.19
CA ALA A 86 5.31 -1.96 -5.82
C ALA A 86 6.78 -1.58 -5.66
N LYS A 87 7.68 -2.34 -6.28
CA LYS A 87 9.11 -2.03 -6.28
C LYS A 87 9.41 -0.67 -6.91
N ALA A 88 8.80 -0.38 -8.06
CA ALA A 88 8.96 0.91 -8.74
C ALA A 88 8.47 2.10 -7.91
N LEU A 89 7.48 1.91 -7.04
CA LEU A 89 6.97 2.94 -6.13
C LEU A 89 7.89 3.19 -4.92
N SER A 90 8.76 2.24 -4.59
CA SER A 90 9.70 2.32 -3.46
C SER A 90 11.05 2.97 -3.80
N SER A 91 11.25 3.37 -5.06
CA SER A 91 12.52 3.82 -5.65
C SER A 91 12.63 5.34 -5.69
#